data_AF-A0A968Z043-F1
#
_entry.id   AF-A0A968Z043-F1
#
_cell.length_a   1.000
_cell.length_b   1.000
_cell.length_c   1.000
_cell.angle_alpha   90.00
_cell.angle_beta   90.00
_cell.angle_gamma   90.00
#
_symmetry.space_group_name_H-M   'P 1'
#
loop_
_entity.id
_entity.type
_entity.pdbx_description
1 polymer ?
#
loop_
_entity_poly.entity_id
_entity_poly.type
_entity_poly.pdbx_seq_one_letter_code
_entity_poly.pdbx_strand_id
1 'polypeptide(L)'
;MQAAAAGMSIALSRTRGVLLAGGTQMLAVYALMRAIALQYSLAWKPQNIVVGTTRWVVDDPTGDTVGLAKVIADVPLLSALIDFSNSHYSQLRAYEQGYVKEGVGAGGCVLAAHLYQGWQLPQLLQSVESLLAQATLLQNY
;
A
#
# COMPACT_ATOMS: atom_id res chain seq x y z
N MET A 1 -6.86 -11.09 9.69
CA MET A 1 -6.95 -9.84 8.90
C MET A 1 -7.65 -10.05 7.56
N GLN A 2 -7.17 -10.96 6.69
CA GLN A 2 -7.65 -11.08 5.31
C GLN A 2 -9.17 -11.24 5.14
N ALA A 3 -9.82 -12.13 5.90
CA ALA A 3 -11.28 -12.31 5.82
C ALA A 3 -12.06 -11.04 6.17
N ALA A 4 -11.62 -10.30 7.19
CA ALA A 4 -12.25 -9.04 7.59
C ALA A 4 -12.07 -7.97 6.50
N ALA A 5 -10.84 -7.79 6.00
CA ALA A 5 -10.55 -6.85 4.91
C ALA A 5 -11.35 -7.19 3.64
N ALA A 6 -11.45 -8.47 3.30
CA ALA A 6 -12.21 -8.94 2.15
C ALA A 6 -13.71 -8.64 2.29
N GLY A 7 -14.30 -8.97 3.43
CA GLY A 7 -15.73 -8.71 3.69
C GLY A 7 -16.08 -7.22 3.63
N MET A 8 -15.29 -6.38 4.29
CA MET A 8 -15.48 -4.92 4.25
C MET A 8 -15.35 -4.37 2.83
N SER A 9 -14.34 -4.83 2.09
CA SER A 9 -14.06 -4.34 0.73
C SER A 9 -15.12 -4.79 -0.27
N ILE A 10 -15.64 -6.02 -0.17
CA ILE A 10 -16.79 -6.49 -0.96
C ILE A 10 -17.98 -5.55 -0.73
N ALA A 11 -18.33 -5.29 0.54
CA ALA A 11 -19.46 -4.46 0.89
C ALA A 11 -19.30 -3.01 0.37
N LEU A 12 -18.14 -2.39 0.63
CA LEU A 12 -17.85 -1.02 0.21
C LEU A 12 -17.80 -0.86 -1.31
N SER A 13 -17.22 -1.82 -2.04
CA SER A 13 -17.07 -1.75 -3.50
C SER A 13 -18.40 -1.51 -4.22
N ARG A 14 -19.53 -1.94 -3.64
CA ARG A 14 -20.87 -1.75 -4.21
C ARG A 14 -21.23 -0.28 -4.41
N THR A 15 -20.71 0.60 -3.55
CA THR A 15 -21.10 2.02 -3.46
C THR A 15 -19.94 3.02 -3.50
N ARG A 16 -18.70 2.60 -3.19
CA ARG A 16 -17.51 3.46 -3.07
C ARG A 16 -16.28 2.81 -3.68
N GLY A 17 -15.27 3.61 -3.98
CA GLY A 17 -13.92 3.13 -4.30
C GLY A 17 -13.21 2.61 -3.04
N VAL A 18 -12.38 1.58 -3.20
CA VAL A 18 -11.60 0.94 -2.14
C VAL A 18 -10.13 0.86 -2.56
N LEU A 19 -9.26 1.46 -1.76
CA LEU A 19 -7.81 1.31 -1.86
C LEU A 19 -7.36 0.26 -0.84
N LEU A 20 -7.00 -0.94 -1.33
CA LEU A 20 -6.38 -1.97 -0.52
C LEU A 20 -4.91 -1.61 -0.31
N ALA A 21 -4.60 -0.95 0.81
CA ALA A 21 -3.28 -0.42 1.11
C ALA A 21 -2.33 -1.49 1.68
N GLY A 22 -1.37 -1.92 0.88
CA GLY A 22 -0.32 -2.88 1.24
C GLY A 22 0.21 -3.66 0.03
N GLY A 23 1.23 -4.49 0.27
CA GLY A 23 1.90 -5.27 -0.77
C GLY A 23 1.18 -6.57 -1.15
N THR A 24 1.95 -7.65 -1.31
CA THR A 24 1.43 -8.98 -1.70
C THR A 24 0.29 -9.49 -0.82
N GLN A 25 0.25 -9.09 0.45
CA GLN A 25 -0.85 -9.39 1.37
C GLN A 25 -2.20 -8.89 0.86
N MET A 26 -2.26 -7.70 0.24
CA MET A 26 -3.49 -7.12 -0.30
C MET A 26 -3.90 -7.75 -1.63
N LEU A 27 -2.94 -8.26 -2.41
CA LEU A 27 -3.25 -9.11 -3.58
C LEU A 27 -3.96 -10.40 -3.14
N ALA A 28 -3.51 -11.03 -2.06
CA ALA A 28 -4.19 -12.18 -1.47
C ALA A 28 -5.60 -11.84 -0.95
N VAL A 29 -5.78 -10.65 -0.34
CA VAL A 29 -7.12 -10.15 0.03
C VAL A 29 -8.01 -10.01 -1.19
N TYR A 30 -7.53 -9.41 -2.28
CA TYR A 30 -8.29 -9.26 -3.52
C TYR A 30 -8.71 -10.63 -4.10
N ALA A 31 -7.77 -11.59 -4.15
CA ALA A 31 -8.06 -12.95 -4.61
C ALA A 31 -9.14 -13.62 -3.74
N LEU A 32 -9.04 -13.48 -2.41
CA LEU A 32 -10.02 -13.99 -1.46
C LEU A 32 -11.40 -13.33 -1.66
N MET A 33 -11.44 -12.02 -1.88
CA MET A 33 -12.68 -11.30 -2.17
C MET A 33 -13.41 -11.88 -3.37
N ARG A 34 -12.66 -12.11 -4.47
CA ARG A 34 -13.20 -12.71 -5.69
C ARG A 34 -13.74 -14.11 -5.42
N ALA A 35 -12.98 -14.95 -4.71
CA ALA A 35 -13.41 -16.30 -4.38
C ALA A 35 -14.69 -16.32 -3.54
N ILE A 36 -14.77 -15.48 -2.50
CA ILE A 36 -15.97 -15.34 -1.66
C ILE A 36 -17.17 -14.84 -2.47
N ALA A 37 -16.97 -13.80 -3.30
CA ALA A 37 -18.05 -13.24 -4.10
C ALA A 37 -18.62 -14.25 -5.10
N LEU A 38 -17.76 -15.07 -5.72
CA LEU A 38 -18.18 -16.17 -6.60
C LEU A 38 -18.90 -17.28 -5.83
N GLN A 39 -18.31 -17.77 -4.74
CA GLN A 39 -18.83 -18.90 -3.97
C GLN A 39 -20.23 -18.61 -3.39
N TYR A 40 -20.47 -17.39 -2.92
CA TYR A 40 -21.72 -16.99 -2.27
C TYR A 40 -22.59 -16.10 -3.13
N SER A 41 -22.26 -15.94 -4.42
CA SER A 41 -22.99 -15.05 -5.36
C SER A 41 -23.21 -13.63 -4.81
N LEU A 42 -22.20 -13.07 -4.13
CA LEU A 42 -22.29 -11.73 -3.57
C LEU A 42 -22.08 -10.69 -4.65
N ALA A 43 -22.94 -9.67 -4.67
CA ALA A 43 -22.68 -8.47 -5.45
C ALA A 43 -21.36 -7.81 -4.99
N TRP A 44 -20.51 -7.43 -5.94
CA TRP A 44 -19.30 -6.63 -5.71
C TRP A 44 -18.90 -5.94 -7.01
N LYS A 45 -18.02 -4.95 -6.94
CA LYS A 45 -17.56 -4.18 -8.11
C LYS A 45 -16.02 -4.17 -8.17
N PRO A 46 -15.38 -5.15 -8.86
CA PRO A 46 -13.92 -5.22 -9.06
C PRO A 46 -13.24 -3.90 -9.48
N GLN A 47 -13.85 -3.19 -10.42
CA GLN A 47 -13.48 -1.88 -10.96
C GLN A 47 -13.44 -0.75 -9.92
N ASN A 48 -14.08 -0.92 -8.77
CA ASN A 48 -14.02 0.02 -7.66
C ASN A 48 -12.90 -0.32 -6.67
N ILE A 49 -12.06 -1.32 -6.96
CA ILE A 49 -11.02 -1.79 -6.05
C ILE A 49 -9.67 -1.68 -6.75
N VAL A 50 -8.71 -1.11 -6.03
CA VAL A 50 -7.32 -0.98 -6.45
C VAL A 50 -6.41 -1.37 -5.29
N VAL A 51 -5.29 -2.04 -5.58
CA VAL A 51 -4.24 -2.31 -4.60
C VAL A 51 -3.22 -1.21 -4.68
N GLY A 52 -2.90 -0.58 -3.54
CA GLY A 52 -1.90 0.46 -3.44
C GLY A 52 -0.75 0.01 -2.56
N THR A 53 0.47 0.03 -3.09
CA THR A 53 1.69 -0.39 -2.40
C THR A 53 2.77 0.67 -2.57
N THR A 54 3.95 0.47 -1.99
CA THR A 54 5.16 1.26 -2.27
C THR A 54 5.95 0.73 -3.49
N ARG A 55 6.80 1.58 -4.08
CA ARG A 55 7.75 1.14 -5.12
C ARG A 55 8.73 0.07 -4.65
N TRP A 56 9.11 0.10 -3.37
CA TRP A 56 10.04 -0.89 -2.81
C TRP A 56 9.48 -2.32 -2.84
N VAL A 57 8.16 -2.50 -2.93
CA VAL A 57 7.52 -3.82 -3.11
C VAL A 57 7.38 -4.20 -4.60
N VAL A 58 7.18 -3.21 -5.47
CA VAL A 58 7.04 -3.43 -6.92
C VAL A 58 8.39 -3.72 -7.57
N ASP A 59 9.42 -3.01 -7.13
CA ASP A 59 10.77 -3.06 -7.70
C ASP A 59 11.66 -4.12 -7.00
N ASP A 60 11.11 -4.87 -6.04
CA ASP A 60 11.85 -5.88 -5.28
C ASP A 60 12.25 -7.08 -6.18
N PRO A 61 13.55 -7.28 -6.47
CA PRO A 61 13.99 -8.37 -7.34
C PRO A 61 13.84 -9.76 -6.70
N THR A 62 13.62 -9.82 -5.39
CA THR A 62 13.40 -11.09 -4.66
C THR A 62 11.93 -11.50 -4.62
N GLY A 63 11.03 -10.62 -5.07
CA GLY A 63 9.60 -10.88 -5.20
C GLY A 63 9.12 -10.73 -6.65
N ASP A 64 7.84 -11.04 -6.89
CA ASP A 64 7.18 -10.83 -8.18
C ASP A 64 5.76 -10.30 -7.96
N THR A 65 5.65 -9.14 -7.31
CA THR A 65 4.35 -8.52 -6.99
C THR A 65 3.55 -8.21 -8.25
N VAL A 66 4.21 -7.77 -9.32
CA VAL A 66 3.57 -7.45 -10.60
C VAL A 66 3.08 -8.71 -11.30
N GLY A 67 3.89 -9.77 -11.35
CA GLY A 67 3.47 -11.07 -11.89
C GLY A 67 2.32 -11.66 -11.09
N LEU A 68 2.36 -11.58 -9.76
CA LEU A 68 1.26 -12.03 -8.90
C LEU A 68 -0.04 -11.26 -9.19
N ALA A 69 0.03 -9.93 -9.38
CA ALA A 69 -1.14 -9.13 -9.73
C ALA A 69 -1.75 -9.53 -11.09
N LYS A 70 -0.91 -9.87 -12.08
CA LYS A 70 -1.34 -10.39 -13.40
C LYS A 70 -2.01 -11.76 -13.29
N VAL A 71 -1.46 -12.68 -12.48
CA VAL A 71 -2.04 -14.02 -12.25
C VAL A 71 -3.43 -13.95 -11.64
N ILE A 72 -3.70 -12.96 -10.78
CA ILE A 72 -5.01 -12.74 -10.15
C ILE A 72 -6.00 -12.05 -11.14
N ALA A 73 -5.78 -12.15 -12.44
CA ALA A 73 -6.57 -11.53 -13.52
C ALA A 73 -6.70 -10.00 -13.36
N ASP A 74 -5.56 -9.34 -13.56
CA ASP A 74 -5.39 -7.89 -13.76
C ASP A 74 -5.95 -7.01 -12.63
N VAL A 75 -5.57 -7.32 -11.39
CA VAL A 75 -5.81 -6.41 -10.26
C VAL A 75 -5.13 -5.07 -10.56
N PRO A 76 -5.86 -3.93 -10.54
CA PRO A 76 -5.22 -2.63 -10.64
C PRO A 76 -4.23 -2.45 -9.49
N LEU A 77 -2.96 -2.27 -9.82
CA LEU A 77 -1.87 -2.10 -8.86
C LEU A 77 -1.27 -0.71 -9.04
N LEU A 78 -1.28 0.09 -7.97
CA LEU A 78 -0.65 1.39 -7.89
C LEU A 78 0.55 1.34 -6.97
N SER A 79 1.61 2.04 -7.37
CA SER A 79 2.86 2.14 -6.62
C SER A 79 3.09 3.59 -6.19
N ALA A 80 3.25 3.82 -4.89
CA ALA A 80 3.71 5.08 -4.35
C ALA A 80 5.20 5.23 -4.64
N LEU A 81 5.56 6.29 -5.37
CA LEU A 81 6.94 6.60 -5.77
C LEU A 81 7.76 7.23 -4.62
N ILE A 82 7.66 6.69 -3.41
CA ILE A 82 8.37 7.19 -2.23
C ILE A 82 9.89 7.05 -2.44
N ASP A 83 10.66 8.06 -2.07
CA ASP A 83 12.12 8.03 -2.18
C ASP A 83 12.77 8.61 -0.93
N PHE A 84 13.55 7.77 -0.24
CA PHE A 84 14.29 8.12 0.97
C PHE A 84 15.81 8.18 0.72
N SER A 85 16.27 8.10 -0.53
CA SER A 85 17.69 8.16 -0.89
C SER A 85 18.41 9.39 -0.33
N ASN A 86 17.73 10.54 -0.35
CA ASN A 86 18.23 11.83 0.13
C ASN A 86 17.94 12.12 1.61
N SER A 87 17.39 11.15 2.36
CA SER A 87 17.12 11.37 3.78
C SER A 87 18.41 11.58 4.58
N HIS A 88 18.36 12.41 5.63
CA HIS A 88 19.44 12.56 6.60
C HIS A 88 19.57 11.34 7.53
N TYR A 89 18.51 10.57 7.72
CA TYR A 89 18.46 9.43 8.64
C TYR A 89 18.82 8.11 7.95
N SER A 90 19.82 7.39 8.48
CA SER A 90 20.28 6.11 7.92
C SER A 90 19.20 5.03 7.94
N GLN A 91 18.32 5.05 8.96
CA GLN A 91 17.21 4.12 9.10
C GLN A 91 16.15 4.31 8.00
N LEU A 92 15.97 5.53 7.49
CA LEU A 92 15.09 5.80 6.35
C LEU A 92 15.75 5.40 5.03
N ARG A 93 17.04 5.72 4.85
CA ARG A 93 17.82 5.25 3.68
C ARG A 93 17.87 3.73 3.56
N ALA A 94 17.73 2.98 4.66
CA ALA A 94 17.66 1.53 4.63
C ALA A 94 16.48 0.99 3.78
N TYR A 95 15.38 1.74 3.61
CA TYR A 95 14.28 1.32 2.72
C TYR A 95 14.75 1.14 1.28
N GLU A 96 15.70 1.97 0.83
CA GLU A 96 16.31 1.88 -0.50
C GLU A 96 17.18 0.64 -0.71
N GLN A 97 17.54 -0.03 0.39
CA GLN A 97 18.33 -1.26 0.39
C GLN A 97 17.43 -2.50 0.51
N GLY A 98 16.10 -2.33 0.45
CA GLY A 98 15.14 -3.41 0.56
C GLY A 98 14.73 -3.77 1.99
N TYR A 99 15.01 -2.93 2.98
CA TYR A 99 14.49 -3.13 4.33
C TYR A 99 13.07 -2.58 4.46
N VAL A 100 12.23 -3.27 5.25
CA VAL A 100 10.81 -2.97 5.54
C VAL A 100 9.89 -3.00 4.32
N LYS A 101 10.14 -2.17 3.30
CA LYS A 101 9.41 -1.99 2.03
C LYS A 101 7.97 -1.49 2.19
N GLU A 102 7.15 -2.10 3.05
CA GLU A 102 5.74 -1.76 3.21
C GLU A 102 5.23 -2.19 4.58
N GLY A 103 4.13 -1.59 5.03
CA GLY A 103 3.44 -1.94 6.26
C GLY A 103 2.49 -0.85 6.69
N VAL A 104 1.51 -1.22 7.53
CA VAL A 104 0.57 -0.25 8.16
C VAL A 104 -0.20 0.61 7.13
N GLY A 105 -0.27 0.18 5.87
CA GLY A 105 -0.92 0.91 4.79
C GLY A 105 -0.12 2.11 4.26
N ALA A 106 1.19 2.19 4.50
CA ALA A 106 2.02 3.35 4.16
C ALA A 106 1.94 3.72 2.68
N GLY A 107 2.07 2.77 1.76
CA GLY A 107 1.94 3.03 0.32
C GLY A 107 0.58 3.64 -0.04
N GLY A 108 -0.50 3.12 0.53
CA GLY A 108 -1.85 3.66 0.33
C GLY A 108 -2.05 5.06 0.90
N CYS A 109 -1.50 5.34 2.09
CA CYS A 109 -1.53 6.68 2.69
C CYS A 109 -0.79 7.71 1.82
N VAL A 110 0.36 7.35 1.25
CA VAL A 110 1.10 8.23 0.35
C VAL A 110 0.33 8.47 -0.94
N LEU A 111 -0.23 7.43 -1.55
CA LEU A 111 -1.08 7.57 -2.73
C LEU A 111 -2.27 8.49 -2.43
N ALA A 112 -2.91 8.34 -1.28
CA ALA A 112 -4.01 9.20 -0.88
C ALA A 112 -3.56 10.66 -0.69
N ALA A 113 -2.44 10.90 -0.02
CA ALA A 113 -1.89 12.25 0.15
C ALA A 113 -1.55 12.89 -1.21
N HIS A 114 -0.98 12.14 -2.14
CA HIS A 114 -0.68 12.62 -3.48
C HIS A 114 -1.96 12.92 -4.28
N LEU A 115 -2.88 11.97 -4.36
CA LEU A 115 -4.07 12.08 -5.21
C LEU A 115 -5.12 13.06 -4.68
N TYR A 116 -5.29 13.16 -3.35
CA TYR A 116 -6.31 14.03 -2.75
C TYR A 116 -5.78 15.39 -2.31
N GLN A 117 -4.50 15.48 -1.92
CA GLN A 117 -3.91 16.70 -1.35
C GLN A 117 -2.77 17.27 -2.20
N GLY A 118 -2.40 16.62 -3.32
CA GLY A 118 -1.36 17.10 -4.22
C GLY A 118 0.05 17.03 -3.62
N TRP A 119 0.27 16.23 -2.56
CA TRP A 119 1.57 16.14 -1.89
C TRP A 119 2.65 15.65 -2.85
N GLN A 120 3.83 16.29 -2.76
CA GLN A 120 5.01 15.95 -3.54
C GLN A 120 6.03 15.19 -2.69
N LEU A 121 6.95 14.45 -3.32
CA LEU A 121 7.94 13.63 -2.62
C LEU A 121 8.81 14.40 -1.61
N PRO A 122 9.30 15.63 -1.90
CA PRO A 122 10.07 16.38 -0.92
C PRO A 122 9.28 16.72 0.35
N GLN A 123 8.00 17.08 0.18
CA GLN A 123 7.10 17.38 1.29
C GLN A 123 6.83 16.14 2.15
N LEU A 124 6.64 14.98 1.51
CA LEU A 124 6.47 13.71 2.20
C LEU A 124 7.72 13.36 3.02
N LEU A 125 8.90 13.39 2.40
CA LEU A 125 10.17 13.07 3.07
C LEU A 125 10.39 13.99 4.28
N GLN A 126 10.23 15.31 4.09
CA GLN A 126 10.36 16.29 5.17
C GLN A 126 9.41 16.01 6.34
N SER A 127 8.17 15.59 6.04
CA SER A 127 7.18 15.27 7.07
C SER A 127 7.55 14.01 7.85
N VAL A 128 8.03 12.96 7.15
CA VAL A 128 8.51 11.72 7.78
C VAL A 128 9.72 11.99 8.67
N GLU A 129 10.69 12.77 8.19
CA GLU A 129 11.88 13.14 8.97
C GLU A 129 11.54 13.98 10.20
N SER A 130 10.60 14.92 10.07
CA SER A 130 10.13 15.73 11.20
C SER A 130 9.49 14.88 12.30
N LEU A 131 8.67 13.89 11.91
CA LEU A 131 8.06 12.94 12.86
C LEU A 131 9.11 12.05 13.53
N LEU A 132 10.11 11.59 12.77
CA LEU A 132 11.21 10.79 13.31
C LEU A 132 12.02 11.59 14.33
N ALA A 133 12.37 12.84 14.01
CA ALA A 133 13.08 13.74 14.92
C ALA A 133 12.32 13.94 16.24
N GLN A 134 11.01 14.17 16.17
CA GLN A 134 10.15 14.29 17.35
C GLN A 134 10.11 13.01 18.18
N ALA A 135 9.97 11.85 17.54
CA ALA A 135 9.95 10.56 18.23
C ALA A 135 11.28 10.26 18.94
N THR A 136 12.41 10.59 18.33
CA THR A 136 13.74 10.43 18.96
C THR A 136 13.89 11.34 20.18
N LEU A 137 13.38 12.57 20.14
CA LEU A 137 13.41 13.47 21.30
C LEU A 137 12.61 12.90 22.48
N LEU A 138 11.44 12.29 22.22
CA LEU A 138 10.58 11.70 23.26
C LEU A 138 11.18 10.44 23.90
N GLN A 139 12.05 9.71 23.20
CA GLN A 139 12.70 8.50 23.72
C GLN A 139 13.92 8.80 24.63
N ASN A 140 14.39 10.04 24.65
CA ASN A 140 15.51 10.48 25.49
C ASN A 140 15.06 11.06 26.85
N TYR A 141 13.78 10.93 27.19
CA TYR A 141 13.17 11.25 28.49
C TYR A 141 12.55 9.99 29.09
#